data_AF-A0A8J6SPS2-F1
#
_entry.id   AF-A0A8J6SPS2-F1
#
_cell.length_a   1.000
_cell.length_b   1.000
_cell.length_c   1.000
_cell.angle_alpha   90.00
_cell.angle_beta   90.00
_cell.angle_gamma   90.00
#
_symmetry.space_group_name_H-M   'P 1'
#
loop_
_entity.id
_entity.type
_entity.pdbx_description
1 polymer ?
#
loop_
_entity_poly.entity_id
_entity_poly.type
_entity_poly.pdbx_seq_one_letter_code
_entity_poly.pdbx_strand_id
1 'polypeptide(L)' 'MLLDRDLRELAIANNQFNADLQATNVDGSGHEYWVDSKAGFSTEEQTALIQFLLSIDDDPAVLPNSALAENQ' A
#
# COMPACT_ATOMS: atom_id res chain seq x y z
N MET A 1 -5.40 2.80 3.35
CA MET A 1 -4.82 1.49 3.00
C MET A 1 -4.28 1.60 1.59
N LEU A 2 -3.06 1.10 1.31
CA LEU A 2 -2.71 0.67 -0.04
C LEU A 2 -3.88 -0.17 -0.58
N LEU A 3 -4.29 0.02 -1.84
CA LEU A 3 -5.55 -0.48 -2.41
C LEU A 3 -5.97 -1.86 -1.85
N ASP A 4 -7.21 -1.94 -1.38
CA ASP A 4 -7.83 -3.22 -1.03
C ASP A 4 -7.72 -4.20 -2.21
N ARG A 5 -7.24 -5.42 -1.93
CA ARG A 5 -6.97 -6.44 -2.95
C ARG A 5 -8.21 -6.79 -3.75
N ASP A 6 -9.34 -6.90 -3.07
CA ASP A 6 -10.59 -7.34 -3.66
C ASP A 6 -11.18 -6.21 -4.54
N LEU A 7 -10.99 -4.95 -4.12
CA LEU A 7 -11.32 -3.79 -4.95
C LEU A 7 -10.46 -3.69 -6.21
N ARG A 8 -9.15 -3.97 -6.10
CA ARG A 8 -8.26 -3.96 -7.27
C ARG A 8 -8.59 -5.08 -8.25
N GLU A 9 -8.91 -6.28 -7.77
CA GLU A 9 -9.38 -7.36 -8.64
C GLU A 9 -10.62 -6.93 -9.45
N LEU A 10 -11.58 -6.26 -8.80
CA LEU A 10 -12.75 -5.72 -9.47
C LEU A 10 -12.37 -4.66 -10.53
N ALA A 11 -11.44 -3.76 -10.22
CA ALA A 11 -10.97 -2.74 -11.15
C ALA A 11 -10.30 -3.37 -12.38
N ILE A 12 -9.42 -4.35 -12.18
CA ILE A 12 -8.75 -5.07 -13.27
C ILE A 12 -9.77 -5.73 -14.18
N ALA A 13 -10.73 -6.46 -13.61
CA ALA A 13 -11.77 -7.13 -14.38
C ALA A 13 -12.56 -6.11 -15.24
N ASN A 14 -12.99 -4.99 -14.67
CA ASN A 14 -13.71 -3.96 -15.42
C ASN A 14 -12.85 -3.32 -16.53
N ASN A 15 -11.57 -3.05 -16.25
CA ASN A 15 -10.67 -2.44 -17.23
C ASN A 15 -10.35 -3.40 -18.39
N GLN A 16 -10.31 -4.71 -18.14
CA GLN A 16 -10.14 -5.73 -19.17
C GLN A 16 -11.31 -5.80 -20.15
N PHE A 17 -12.52 -5.44 -19.72
CA PHE A 17 -13.70 -5.37 -20.59
C PHE A 17 -13.85 -4.04 -21.36
N ASN A 18 -12.98 -3.05 -21.11
CA ASN A 18 -13.04 -1.76 -21.78
C ASN A 18 -12.03 -1.67 -22.93
N ALA A 19 -12.52 -1.58 -24.17
CA ALA A 19 -11.69 -1.56 -25.37
C ALA A 19 -10.71 -0.37 -25.43
N ASP A 20 -11.09 0.80 -24.94
CA ASP A 20 -10.22 1.99 -24.95
C ASP A 20 -9.05 1.85 -23.97
N LEU A 21 -9.33 1.23 -22.82
CA LEU A 21 -8.30 0.92 -21.82
C LEU A 21 -7.35 -0.19 -22.29
N GLN A 22 -7.87 -1.20 -22.98
CA GLN A 22 -7.04 -2.23 -23.59
C GLN A 22 -6.14 -1.66 -24.70
N ALA A 23 -6.66 -0.75 -25.53
CA ALA A 23 -5.88 -0.10 -26.58
C ALA A 23 -4.71 0.74 -26.04
N THR A 24 -4.77 1.15 -24.77
CA THR A 24 -3.74 1.95 -24.09
C THR A 24 -2.93 1.18 -23.05
N ASN A 25 -3.13 -0.14 -22.93
CA ASN A 25 -2.50 -1.01 -21.93
C ASN A 25 -2.75 -0.58 -20.47
N VAL A 26 -3.95 -0.07 -20.18
CA VAL A 26 -4.36 0.40 -18.85
C VAL A 26 -5.35 -0.58 -18.22
N ASP A 27 -4.86 -1.76 -17.82
CA ASP A 27 -5.70 -2.76 -17.13
C ASP A 27 -5.49 -2.78 -15.60
N GLY A 28 -4.34 -2.35 -15.12
CA GLY A 28 -3.99 -2.32 -13.69
C GLY A 28 -3.37 -3.62 -13.16
N SER A 29 -2.94 -4.56 -14.01
CA SER A 29 -2.41 -5.89 -13.63
C SER A 29 -0.95 -5.90 -13.13
N GLY A 30 -0.13 -4.89 -13.46
CA GLY A 30 1.33 -4.93 -13.32
C GLY A 30 1.97 -4.96 -11.91
N HIS A 31 1.20 -4.91 -10.81
CA HIS A 31 1.73 -5.03 -9.44
C HIS A 31 1.23 -6.31 -8.77
N GLU A 32 2.13 -7.21 -8.35
CA GLU A 32 1.75 -8.50 -7.74
C GLU A 32 1.91 -8.55 -6.21
N TYR A 33 2.55 -7.53 -5.64
CA TYR A 33 2.84 -7.45 -4.21
C TYR A 33 1.78 -6.67 -3.45
N TRP A 34 1.47 -7.14 -2.25
CA TRP A 34 0.45 -6.59 -1.38
C TRP A 34 0.99 -6.33 0.01
N VAL A 35 0.52 -5.26 0.61
CA VAL A 35 0.77 -4.93 2.02
C VAL A 35 -0.59 -4.86 2.70
N ASP A 36 -1.18 -6.04 2.89
CA ASP A 36 -2.50 -6.26 3.48
C ASP A 36 -2.44 -7.39 4.52
N SER A 37 -3.56 -7.63 5.21
CA SER A 37 -3.66 -8.69 6.21
C SER A 37 -3.54 -10.10 5.61
N LYS A 38 -3.98 -10.31 4.37
CA LYS A 38 -3.85 -11.59 3.64
C LYS A 38 -2.38 -11.93 3.34
N ALA A 39 -1.54 -10.91 3.18
CA ALA A 39 -0.10 -11.02 3.01
C ALA A 39 0.68 -11.04 4.34
N GLY A 40 -0.01 -11.02 5.48
CA GLY A 40 0.58 -11.12 6.82
C GLY A 40 0.96 -9.79 7.48
N PHE A 41 0.56 -8.65 6.90
CA PHE A 41 0.85 -7.34 7.46
C PHE A 41 -0.27 -6.85 8.38
N SER A 42 0.12 -6.46 9.59
CA SER A 42 -0.72 -5.74 10.56
C SER A 42 -1.08 -4.33 10.06
N THR A 43 -2.09 -3.73 10.69
CA THR A 43 -2.48 -2.35 10.41
C THR A 43 -1.37 -1.36 10.78
N GLU A 44 -0.63 -1.66 11.84
CA GLU A 44 0.54 -0.90 12.28
C GLU A 44 1.65 -0.92 11.22
N GLU A 45 1.98 -2.08 10.66
CA GLU A 45 2.99 -2.21 9.60
C GLU A 45 2.57 -1.48 8.32
N GLN A 46 1.30 -1.58 7.93
CA GLN A 46 0.76 -0.83 6.79
C GLN A 46 0.86 0.68 6.99
N THR A 47 0.58 1.14 8.21
CA THR A 47 0.66 2.55 8.59
C THR A 47 2.11 3.03 8.57
N ALA A 48 3.04 2.24 9.13
CA ALA A 48 4.47 2.53 9.11
C ALA A 48 5.01 2.60 7.68
N LEU A 49 4.57 1.71 6.78
CA LEU A 49 4.96 1.77 5.37
C LEU A 49 4.45 3.05 4.69
N ILE A 50 3.20 3.44 4.94
CA ILE A 50 2.66 4.70 4.39
C ILE A 50 3.47 5.89 4.91
N GLN A 51 3.77 5.93 6.20
CA GLN A 51 4.59 6.98 6.81
C GLN A 51 5.99 7.01 6.20
N PHE A 52 6.62 5.87 5.97
CA PHE A 52 7.92 5.76 5.30
C PHE A 52 7.87 6.20 3.83
N LEU A 53 6.85 5.81 3.06
CA LEU A 53 6.72 6.22 1.66
C LEU A 53 6.41 7.72 1.53
N LEU A 54 5.72 8.29 2.51
CA LEU A 54 5.35 9.70 2.56
C LEU A 54 6.36 10.56 3.32
N SER A 55 7.37 9.97 3.97
CA SER A 55 8.52 10.70 4.49
C SER A 55 9.39 11.11 3.30
N ILE A 56 8.91 12.10 2.54
CA ILE A 56 9.75 12.89 1.65
C ILE A 56 10.45 13.91 2.55
N ASP A 57 11.48 13.45 3.24
CA ASP A 57 12.46 14.31 3.90
C ASP A 57 13.83 13.69 3.61
N ASP A 58 14.84 14.52 3.33
CA ASP A 58 16.21 14.04 2.99
C ASP A 58 16.91 13.33 4.19
N ASP A 59 16.22 13.21 5.34
CA ASP A 59 16.64 12.49 6.55
C ASP A 59 15.43 11.89 7.30
N PRO A 60 14.99 10.65 6.98
CA PRO A 60 13.84 10.04 7.64
C PRO A 60 14.20 9.64 9.08
N ALA A 61 13.84 10.48 10.05
CA ALA A 61 13.94 10.15 11.46
C ALA A 61 13.03 8.97 11.80
N VAL A 62 13.62 7.82 12.11
CA VAL A 62 12.93 6.69 12.72
C VAL A 62 12.52 7.10 14.14
N LEU A 63 11.27 7.50 14.33
CA LEU A 63 10.76 7.85 15.66
C LEU A 63 10.69 6.58 16.51
N PRO A 64 11.41 6.51 17.65
CA PRO A 64 11.25 5.39 18.56
C PRO A 64 9.88 5.46 19.25
N ASN A 65 9.20 4.32 19.33
CA ASN A 65 7.95 4.15 20.06
C ASN A 65 8.10 4.69 21.49
N SER A 66 7.42 5.78 21.81
CA SER A 66 7.52 6.48 23.10
C SER A 66 6.84 5.74 24.27
N ALA A 67 6.64 4.43 24.17
CA ALA A 67 5.97 3.62 25.19
C ALA A 67 6.91 3.07 26.28
N LEU A 68 8.20 3.45 26.30
CA LEU A 68 9.18 2.89 27.26
C LEU A 68 10.01 3.93 28.05
N ALA A 69 9.62 5.22 28.05
CA ALA A 69 10.40 6.28 28.71
C ALA A 69 9.72 6.95 29.91
N GLU A 70 8.77 6.28 30.58
CA GLU A 70 8.35 6.64 31.93
C GLU A 70 8.80 5.54 32.88
N ASN A 71 10.04 5.65 33.38
CA ASN A 71 10.53 5.15 34.68
C ASN A 71 12.07 5.13 34.67
N GLN A 72 12.71 6.30 34.82
CA GLN A 72 13.99 6.44 35.53
C GLN A 72 14.03 7.79 36.25
#